data_AF-A0A938M9Y4-F1
#
_entry.id   AF-A0A938M9Y4-F1
#
_cell.length_a   1.000
_cell.length_b   1.000
_cell.length_c   1.000
_cell.angle_alpha   90.00
_cell.angle_beta   90.00
_cell.angle_gamma   90.00
#
_symmetry.space_group_name_H-M   'P 1'
#
loop_
_entity.id
_entity.type
_entity.pdbx_description
1 polymer ?
#
loop_
_entity_poly.entity_id
_entity_poly.type
_entity_poly.pdbx_seq_one_letter_code
_entity_poly.pdbx_strand_id
1 'polypeptide(L)'
;KAVSGFFPLLLPFVPPERAKRLAAMLNSLHFQARFPIPSVAATDKEFSTDMWRGATWANTNCVALLGFERHGFKDEAAALREATIRMVQKHYEQSGVLFEFFDATDRVPPSACDRKGPPDGKPYLMGKVNSIRDYHWTAAVTACLLCKERVRV
;
A
#
# COMPACT_ATOMS: atom_id res chain seq x y z
N LYS A 1 9.19 -10.89 6.07
CA LYS A 1 9.72 -9.55 5.66
C LYS A 1 8.52 -8.60 5.58
N ALA A 2 8.61 -7.33 6.01
CA ALA A 2 7.44 -6.46 6.13
C ALA A 2 7.68 -5.03 5.61
N VAL A 3 6.60 -4.35 5.22
CA VAL A 3 6.62 -2.97 4.70
C VAL A 3 7.24 -1.97 5.69
N SER A 4 7.13 -2.24 7.00
CA SER A 4 7.75 -1.42 8.04
C SER A 4 9.28 -1.36 7.91
N GLY A 5 9.91 -2.32 7.22
CA GLY A 5 11.34 -2.31 6.92
C GLY A 5 11.79 -1.13 6.04
N PHE A 6 10.88 -0.48 5.32
CA PHE A 6 11.18 0.73 4.54
C PHE A 6 11.13 2.01 5.37
N PHE A 7 10.49 2.00 6.54
CA PHE A 7 10.22 3.22 7.32
C PHE A 7 11.48 3.93 7.83
N PRO A 8 12.62 3.24 8.11
CA PRO A 8 13.87 3.94 8.43
C PRO A 8 14.33 4.96 7.38
N LEU A 9 13.90 4.83 6.11
CA LEU A 9 14.16 5.83 5.05
C LEU A 9 13.55 7.21 5.34
N LEU A 10 12.66 7.35 6.33
CA LEU A 10 12.21 8.66 6.78
C LEU A 10 13.29 9.45 7.51
N LEU A 11 14.30 8.78 8.07
CA LEU A 11 15.38 9.42 8.80
C LEU A 11 16.34 10.13 7.83
N PRO A 12 16.87 11.31 8.16
CA PRO A 12 17.80 12.04 7.30
C PRO A 12 19.10 11.25 7.04
N PHE A 13 19.54 10.46 8.02
CA PHE A 13 20.82 9.76 7.98
C PHE A 13 20.63 8.25 7.89
N VAL A 14 20.27 7.77 6.70
CA VAL A 14 20.38 6.35 6.33
C VAL A 14 21.63 6.19 5.48
N PRO A 15 22.56 5.27 5.83
CA PRO A 15 23.74 5.03 5.01
C PRO A 15 23.33 4.67 3.56
N PRO A 16 23.98 5.26 2.53
CA PRO A 16 23.56 5.08 1.13
C PRO A 16 23.42 3.62 0.71
N GLU A 17 24.34 2.75 1.15
CA GLU A 17 24.29 1.32 0.86
C GLU A 17 23.08 0.63 1.47
N ARG A 18 22.56 1.10 2.62
CA ARG A 18 21.32 0.56 3.18
C ARG A 18 20.12 1.00 2.36
N ALA A 19 20.09 2.26 1.94
CA ALA A 19 19.01 2.78 1.11
C ALA A 19 18.96 2.08 -0.26
N LYS A 20 20.12 1.85 -0.91
CA LYS A 20 20.23 1.05 -2.14
C LYS A 20 19.68 -0.37 -1.98
N ARG A 21 20.00 -1.06 -0.87
CA ARG A 21 19.45 -2.40 -0.60
C ARG A 21 17.95 -2.37 -0.39
N LEU A 22 17.40 -1.33 0.22
CA LEU A 22 15.96 -1.17 0.37
C LEU A 22 15.29 -0.90 -0.98
N ALA A 23 15.89 -0.10 -1.86
CA ALA A 23 15.40 0.07 -3.23
C ALA A 23 15.43 -1.26 -4.02
N ALA A 24 16.51 -2.03 -3.92
CA ALA A 24 16.58 -3.37 -4.50
C ALA A 24 15.53 -4.33 -3.91
N MET A 25 15.26 -4.24 -2.60
CA MET A 25 14.22 -5.02 -1.93
C MET A 25 12.83 -4.65 -2.43
N LEU A 26 12.53 -3.37 -2.61
CA LEU A 26 11.27 -2.89 -3.19
C LEU A 26 11.05 -3.47 -4.60
N ASN A 27 12.12 -3.57 -5.39
CA ASN A 27 12.08 -4.10 -6.76
C ASN A 27 12.18 -5.64 -6.85
N SER A 28 12.20 -6.34 -5.72
CA SER A 28 12.24 -7.80 -5.70
C SER A 28 10.84 -8.43 -5.72
N LEU A 29 10.78 -9.74 -6.02
CA LEU A 29 9.57 -10.56 -5.94
C LEU A 29 8.90 -10.54 -4.55
N HIS A 30 9.60 -10.09 -3.50
CA HIS A 30 9.00 -9.93 -2.19
C HIS A 30 7.97 -8.80 -2.14
N PHE A 31 8.15 -7.72 -2.89
CA PHE A 31 7.32 -6.52 -2.77
C PHE A 31 6.76 -5.99 -4.10
N GLN A 32 7.21 -6.51 -5.24
CA GLN A 32 6.63 -6.26 -6.57
C GLN A 32 5.36 -7.09 -6.81
N ALA A 33 4.33 -6.84 -6.01
CA ALA A 33 2.99 -7.33 -6.27
C ALA A 33 2.28 -6.46 -7.33
N ARG A 34 1.07 -6.84 -7.76
CA ARG A 34 0.27 -6.03 -8.71
C ARG A 34 0.02 -4.63 -8.17
N PHE A 35 -0.27 -4.53 -6.88
CA PHE A 35 -0.28 -3.28 -6.13
C PHE A 35 0.82 -3.33 -5.06
N PRO A 36 2.00 -2.74 -5.29
CA PRO A 36 3.02 -2.59 -4.26
C PRO A 36 2.58 -1.53 -3.25
N ILE A 37 3.00 -1.54 -1.99
CA ILE A 37 3.85 -2.50 -1.29
C ILE A 37 2.96 -3.35 -0.36
N PRO A 38 2.96 -4.69 -0.47
CA PRO A 38 2.21 -5.52 0.47
C PRO A 38 2.77 -5.38 1.89
N SER A 39 1.91 -5.49 2.90
CA SER A 39 2.29 -5.31 4.30
C SER A 39 3.35 -6.30 4.79
N VAL A 40 3.31 -7.53 4.27
CA VAL A 40 4.38 -8.55 4.36
C VAL A 40 4.77 -8.98 2.95
N ALA A 41 5.95 -9.59 2.80
CA ALA A 41 6.41 -10.03 1.49
C ALA A 41 5.42 -11.02 0.84
N ALA A 42 5.26 -10.94 -0.48
CA ALA A 42 4.45 -11.87 -1.27
C ALA A 42 4.90 -13.33 -1.16
N THR A 43 6.15 -13.55 -0.75
CA THR A 43 6.72 -14.88 -0.51
C THR A 43 6.60 -15.33 0.95
N ASP A 44 5.95 -14.55 1.81
CA ASP A 44 5.75 -14.91 3.22
C ASP A 44 4.69 -16.01 3.32
N LYS A 45 4.86 -16.97 4.23
CA LYS A 45 3.94 -18.11 4.38
C LYS A 45 2.54 -17.69 4.84
N GLU A 46 2.44 -16.56 5.52
CA GLU A 46 1.18 -15.98 5.99
C GLU A 46 0.57 -14.99 4.99
N PHE A 47 1.16 -14.85 3.79
CA PHE A 47 0.71 -13.89 2.78
C PHE A 47 -0.75 -14.16 2.38
N SER A 48 -1.61 -13.16 2.60
CA SER A 48 -3.06 -13.23 2.37
C SER A 48 -3.65 -11.83 2.21
N THR A 49 -4.96 -11.76 1.92
CA THR A 49 -5.71 -10.50 1.87
C THR A 49 -6.05 -9.96 3.25
N ASP A 50 -5.73 -10.69 4.33
CA ASP A 50 -6.12 -10.32 5.69
C ASP A 50 -5.23 -9.22 6.25
N MET A 51 -5.71 -7.97 6.16
CA MET A 51 -5.17 -6.84 6.90
C MET A 51 -3.65 -6.63 6.68
N TRP A 52 -2.86 -6.81 7.75
CA TRP A 52 -1.42 -6.62 7.77
C TRP A 52 -0.66 -7.89 7.38
N ARG A 53 -1.33 -8.88 6.78
CA ARG A 53 -0.72 -10.13 6.31
C ARG A 53 -0.58 -10.22 4.80
N GLY A 54 -0.62 -9.12 4.05
CA GLY A 54 -0.27 -9.11 2.64
C GLY A 54 -0.97 -8.03 1.83
N ALA A 55 -2.07 -7.48 2.34
CA ALA A 55 -2.73 -6.36 1.68
C ALA A 55 -1.83 -5.11 1.60
N THR A 56 -2.09 -4.29 0.59
CA THR A 56 -1.42 -3.02 0.33
C THR A 56 -2.21 -1.87 0.93
N TRP A 57 -1.49 -0.93 1.55
CA TRP A 57 -2.07 0.19 2.26
C TRP A 57 -1.49 1.51 1.72
N ALA A 58 -2.36 2.47 1.38
CA ALA A 58 -1.92 3.73 0.78
C ALA A 58 -1.01 4.54 1.71
N ASN A 59 -1.25 4.50 3.03
CA ASN A 59 -0.44 5.21 4.01
C ASN A 59 1.00 4.68 4.12
N THR A 60 1.20 3.35 4.10
CA THR A 60 2.54 2.77 4.15
C THR A 60 3.31 2.99 2.86
N ASN A 61 2.62 2.95 1.70
CA ASN A 61 3.20 3.37 0.43
C ASN A 61 3.67 4.83 0.49
N CYS A 62 2.85 5.73 1.04
CA CYS A 62 3.20 7.14 1.20
C CYS A 62 4.47 7.30 2.05
N VAL A 63 4.57 6.58 3.17
CA VAL A 63 5.78 6.58 4.02
C VAL A 63 7.01 6.11 3.25
N ALA A 64 6.91 4.97 2.55
CA ALA A 64 8.03 4.42 1.78
C ALA A 64 8.45 5.38 0.65
N LEU A 65 7.48 5.92 -0.09
CA LEU A 65 7.68 6.92 -1.13
C LEU A 65 8.45 8.14 -0.59
N LEU A 66 8.01 8.73 0.52
CA LEU A 66 8.69 9.89 1.11
C LEU A 66 10.12 9.55 1.53
N GLY A 67 10.35 8.32 2.01
CA GLY A 67 11.69 7.83 2.32
C GLY A 67 12.57 7.71 1.08
N PHE A 68 12.06 7.13 0.00
CA PHE A 68 12.80 7.03 -1.27
C PHE A 68 13.10 8.41 -1.88
N GLU A 69 12.13 9.34 -1.86
CA GLU A 69 12.35 10.74 -2.29
C GLU A 69 13.50 11.39 -1.49
N ARG A 70 13.50 11.23 -0.15
CA ARG A 70 14.52 11.80 0.74
C ARG A 70 15.93 11.31 0.42
N HIS A 71 16.07 10.06 -0.02
CA HIS A 71 17.36 9.44 -0.31
C HIS A 71 17.75 9.44 -1.79
N GLY A 72 17.02 10.19 -2.63
CA GLY A 72 17.37 10.39 -4.04
C GLY A 72 16.90 9.28 -5.00
N PHE A 73 16.12 8.31 -4.52
CA PHE A 73 15.52 7.22 -5.30
C PHE A 73 14.24 7.70 -5.99
N LYS A 74 14.40 8.67 -6.91
CA LYS A 74 13.28 9.38 -7.54
C LYS A 74 12.43 8.48 -8.43
N ASP A 75 13.04 7.53 -9.11
CA ASP A 75 12.35 6.64 -10.04
C ASP A 75 11.50 5.62 -9.28
N GLU A 76 12.04 5.04 -8.20
CA GLU A 76 11.28 4.16 -7.31
C GLU A 76 10.11 4.90 -6.65
N ALA A 77 10.36 6.13 -6.17
CA ALA A 77 9.31 6.96 -5.58
C ALA A 77 8.22 7.33 -6.60
N ALA A 78 8.59 7.67 -7.83
CA ALA A 78 7.64 7.99 -8.90
C ALA A 78 6.83 6.75 -9.30
N ALA A 79 7.48 5.60 -9.51
CA ALA A 79 6.79 4.36 -9.83
C ALA A 79 5.81 3.94 -8.73
N LEU A 80 6.20 4.08 -7.45
CA LEU A 80 5.33 3.77 -6.31
C LEU A 80 4.16 4.75 -6.17
N ARG A 81 4.38 6.05 -6.42
CA ARG A 81 3.32 7.07 -6.49
C ARG A 81 2.26 6.67 -7.50
N GLU A 82 2.70 6.44 -8.72
CA GLU A 82 1.89 6.07 -9.87
C GLU A 82 1.10 4.79 -9.62
N ALA A 83 1.76 3.76 -9.07
CA ALA A 83 1.09 2.51 -8.70
C ALA A 83 0.02 2.71 -7.61
N THR A 84 0.30 3.56 -6.62
CA THR A 84 -0.63 3.86 -5.53
C THR A 84 -1.87 4.61 -6.04
N ILE A 85 -1.68 5.61 -6.91
CA ILE A 85 -2.79 6.36 -7.52
C ILE A 85 -3.65 5.42 -8.37
N ARG A 86 -3.03 4.62 -9.25
CA ARG A 86 -3.76 3.66 -10.10
C ARG A 86 -4.55 2.63 -9.30
N MET A 87 -3.99 2.11 -8.21
CA MET A 87 -4.68 1.19 -7.32
C MET A 87 -5.97 1.82 -6.76
N VAL A 88 -5.86 3.03 -6.21
CA VAL A 88 -7.02 3.74 -5.64
C VAL A 88 -8.02 4.09 -6.74
N GLN A 89 -7.57 4.65 -7.86
CA GLN A 89 -8.43 5.05 -8.97
C GLN A 89 -9.23 3.86 -9.51
N LYS A 90 -8.58 2.72 -9.80
CA LYS A 90 -9.25 1.52 -10.32
C LYS A 90 -10.41 1.12 -9.43
N HIS A 91 -10.18 1.01 -8.12
CA HIS A 91 -11.23 0.55 -7.21
C HIS A 91 -12.28 1.63 -6.93
N TYR A 92 -11.91 2.92 -6.99
CA TYR A 92 -12.87 4.00 -6.92
C TYR A 92 -13.82 3.99 -8.12
N GLU A 93 -13.31 3.82 -9.35
CA GLU A 93 -14.12 3.71 -10.56
C GLU A 93 -15.11 2.53 -10.51
N GLN A 94 -14.73 1.43 -9.84
CA GLN A 94 -15.56 0.22 -9.71
C GLN A 94 -16.61 0.31 -8.59
N SER A 95 -16.34 1.05 -7.52
CA SER A 95 -17.13 0.98 -6.28
C SER A 95 -17.70 2.32 -5.79
N GLY A 96 -17.21 3.43 -6.33
CA GLY A 96 -17.55 4.79 -5.92
C GLY A 96 -17.00 5.23 -4.56
N VAL A 97 -16.17 4.43 -3.89
CA VAL A 97 -15.66 4.70 -2.54
C VAL A 97 -14.17 4.43 -2.39
N LEU A 98 -13.57 4.99 -1.33
CA LEU A 98 -12.18 4.79 -0.96
C LEU A 98 -12.06 3.76 0.16
N PHE A 99 -11.25 2.72 -0.04
CA PHE A 99 -11.07 1.65 0.93
C PHE A 99 -9.86 1.84 1.83
N GLU A 100 -9.88 1.15 2.98
CA GLU A 100 -8.79 1.15 3.96
C GLU A 100 -7.51 0.46 3.45
N PHE A 101 -7.66 -0.67 2.75
CA PHE A 101 -6.57 -1.44 2.16
C PHE A 101 -7.06 -2.24 0.95
N PHE A 102 -6.11 -2.77 0.18
CA PHE A 102 -6.34 -3.39 -1.12
C PHE A 102 -5.60 -4.72 -1.20
N ASP A 103 -6.18 -5.75 -1.85
CA ASP A 103 -5.43 -6.98 -2.15
C ASP A 103 -4.23 -6.65 -3.04
N ALA A 104 -3.01 -6.93 -2.55
CA ALA A 104 -1.79 -6.64 -3.27
C ALA A 104 -1.68 -7.40 -4.61
N THR A 105 -2.37 -8.53 -4.76
CA THR A 105 -2.41 -9.32 -6.00
C THR A 105 -3.51 -8.91 -6.96
N ASP A 106 -4.42 -8.01 -6.54
CA ASP A 106 -5.54 -7.51 -7.34
C ASP A 106 -6.49 -8.62 -7.85
N ARG A 107 -6.64 -9.70 -7.08
CA ARG A 107 -7.54 -10.82 -7.39
C ARG A 107 -8.86 -10.71 -6.64
N VAL A 108 -8.84 -10.09 -5.47
CA VAL A 108 -10.00 -9.92 -4.59
C VAL A 108 -10.32 -8.43 -4.47
N PRO A 109 -11.58 -8.00 -4.71
CA PRO A 109 -11.96 -6.61 -4.52
C PRO A 109 -11.86 -6.24 -3.02
N PRO A 110 -11.55 -4.98 -2.66
CA PRO A 110 -11.37 -4.58 -1.26
C PRO A 110 -12.53 -4.92 -0.33
N SER A 111 -13.77 -4.86 -0.85
CA SER A 111 -14.98 -5.21 -0.10
C SER A 111 -15.06 -6.69 0.32
N ALA A 112 -14.29 -7.56 -0.33
CA ALA A 112 -14.24 -9.00 -0.08
C ALA A 112 -12.90 -9.45 0.52
N CYS A 113 -11.97 -8.53 0.82
CA CYS A 113 -10.75 -8.88 1.53
C CYS A 113 -11.06 -9.25 2.98
N ASP A 114 -10.28 -10.19 3.51
CA ASP A 114 -10.39 -10.60 4.90
C ASP A 114 -10.02 -9.46 5.85
N ARG A 115 -10.75 -9.37 6.97
CA ARG A 115 -10.49 -8.36 8.02
C ARG A 115 -10.53 -8.99 9.40
N LYS A 116 -9.39 -9.52 9.87
CA LYS A 116 -9.27 -10.36 11.07
C LYS A 116 -9.84 -11.77 10.83
N GLY A 117 -9.48 -12.40 9.71
CA GLY A 117 -9.94 -13.72 9.23
C GLY A 117 -11.09 -13.69 8.21
N PRO A 118 -11.68 -14.84 7.85
CA PRO A 118 -12.84 -14.91 6.96
C PRO A 118 -14.15 -14.47 7.63
N PRO A 119 -15.22 -14.17 6.86
CA PRO A 119 -16.56 -13.94 7.39
C PRO A 119 -17.06 -15.15 8.20
N ASP A 120 -17.71 -14.92 9.34
CA ASP A 120 -18.21 -15.97 10.24
C ASP A 120 -19.65 -16.41 9.94
N GLY A 121 -20.20 -16.00 8.79
CA GLY A 121 -21.55 -16.37 8.32
C GLY A 121 -22.71 -15.63 9.01
N LYS A 122 -22.44 -14.70 9.94
CA LYS A 122 -23.49 -13.93 10.62
C LYS A 122 -24.13 -12.87 9.70
N PRO A 123 -25.42 -12.53 9.90
CA PRO A 123 -26.10 -11.45 9.16
C PRO A 123 -25.32 -10.14 9.26
N TYR A 124 -25.26 -9.34 8.19
CA TYR A 124 -24.42 -8.12 8.08
C TYR A 124 -24.46 -7.20 9.31
N LEU A 125 -25.65 -6.96 9.88
CA LEU A 125 -25.83 -6.08 11.06
C LEU A 125 -25.27 -6.67 12.36
N MET A 126 -25.11 -7.99 12.42
CA MET A 126 -24.52 -8.76 13.53
C MET A 126 -23.15 -9.35 13.14
N GLY A 127 -22.71 -9.01 11.93
CA GLY A 127 -21.60 -9.64 11.23
C GLY A 127 -20.33 -8.84 11.35
N LYS A 128 -19.30 -9.40 10.76
CA LYS A 128 -17.96 -8.84 10.76
C LYS A 128 -17.89 -7.54 9.95
N VAL A 129 -17.09 -6.59 10.43
CA VAL A 129 -16.78 -5.38 9.68
C VAL A 129 -15.87 -5.75 8.50
N ASN A 130 -16.37 -5.56 7.28
CA ASN A 130 -15.59 -5.66 6.04
C ASN A 130 -14.52 -4.56 5.97
N SER A 131 -13.70 -4.54 4.92
CA SER A 131 -12.79 -3.41 4.67
C SER A 131 -13.53 -2.07 4.77
N ILE A 132 -12.97 -1.13 5.54
CA ILE A 132 -13.64 0.14 5.82
C ILE A 132 -13.70 0.97 4.53
N ARG A 133 -14.88 1.55 4.29
CA ARG A 133 -15.17 2.48 3.17
C ARG A 133 -14.99 3.92 3.63
N ASP A 134 -14.86 4.83 2.67
CA ASP A 134 -14.68 6.27 2.88
C ASP A 134 -13.50 6.58 3.82
N TYR A 135 -12.42 5.82 3.65
CA TYR A 135 -11.31 5.82 4.60
C TYR A 135 -10.42 7.07 4.47
N HIS A 136 -10.31 7.82 5.56
CA HIS A 136 -9.65 9.13 5.62
C HIS A 136 -8.16 9.09 5.25
N TRP A 137 -7.42 8.04 5.60
CA TRP A 137 -6.00 7.94 5.20
C TRP A 137 -5.87 7.79 3.69
N THR A 138 -6.67 6.92 3.07
CA THR A 138 -6.65 6.73 1.62
C THR A 138 -7.02 8.02 0.91
N ALA A 139 -8.03 8.75 1.41
CA ALA A 139 -8.40 10.06 0.89
C ALA A 139 -7.25 11.08 1.00
N ALA A 140 -6.69 11.25 2.19
CA ALA A 140 -5.62 12.22 2.46
C ALA A 140 -4.35 11.92 1.64
N VAL A 141 -3.94 10.65 1.58
CA VAL A 141 -2.78 10.23 0.77
C VAL A 141 -3.05 10.50 -0.70
N THR A 142 -4.19 10.08 -1.23
CA THR A 142 -4.52 10.26 -2.66
C THR A 142 -4.54 11.74 -3.03
N ALA A 143 -5.14 12.60 -2.21
CA ALA A 143 -5.13 14.05 -2.41
C ALA A 143 -3.69 14.61 -2.42
N CYS A 144 -2.85 14.23 -1.46
CA CYS A 144 -1.45 14.63 -1.41
C CYS A 144 -0.65 14.18 -2.64
N LEU A 145 -0.89 12.96 -3.13
CA LEU A 145 -0.16 12.42 -4.27
C LEU A 145 -0.53 13.14 -5.57
N LEU A 146 -1.82 13.39 -5.82
CA LEU A 146 -2.33 14.10 -7.00
C LEU A 146 -1.98 15.59 -6.99
N CYS A 147 -2.00 16.24 -5.82
CA CYS A 147 -1.62 17.66 -5.72
C CYS A 147 -0.13 17.88 -5.94
N LYS A 148 0.74 16.95 -5.53
CA LYS A 148 2.19 17.04 -5.77
C LYS A 148 2.56 16.98 -7.26
N GLU A 149 1.77 16.32 -8.10
CA GLU A 149 1.97 16.31 -9.56
C GLU A 149 1.68 17.67 -10.18
N ARG A 150 0.67 18.39 -9.67
CA ARG A 150 0.23 19.67 -10.22
C ARG A 150 1.14 20.86 -9.89
N VAL A 151 2.06 20.73 -8.93
CA VAL A 151 2.93 21.83 -8.46
C VAL A 151 4.32 21.83 -9.13
N ARG A 152 4.59 20.88 -10.04
CA ARG A 152 5.77 20.95 -10.92
C ARG A 152 5.44 21.82 -12.15
N VAL A 153 5.38 23.14 -11.94
CA VAL A 153 5.35 24.16 -13.00
C VAL A 153 6.72 24.83 -13.06
#